data_AF-A0A538PAB1-F1
#
_entry.id   AF-A0A538PAB1-F1
#
_cell.length_a   1.000
_cell.length_b   1.000
_cell.length_c   1.000
_cell.angle_alpha   90.00
_cell.angle_beta   90.00
_cell.angle_gamma   90.00
#
_symmetry.space_group_name_H-M   'P 1'
#
loop_
_entity.id
_entity.type
_entity.pdbx_description
1 polymer ?
#
loop_
_entity_poly.entity_id
_entity_poly.type
_entity_poly.pdbx_seq_one_letter_code
_entity_poly.pdbx_strand_id
1 'polypeptide(L)' 'RVVFSCSTKEVGCRACGRKLVESLGGKARILGTVVKKLD' A
#
# COMPACT_ATOMS: atom_id res chain seq x y z
N ARG A 1 -3.19 -3.40 7.21
CA ARG A 1 -1.92 -2.66 7.43
C ARG A 1 -2.16 -1.23 7.00
N VAL A 2 -1.87 -0.24 7.84
CA VAL A 2 -1.98 1.18 7.45
C VAL A 2 -0.79 1.52 6.55
N VAL A 3 -1.06 2.22 5.45
CA VAL A 3 -0.07 2.61 4.45
C VAL A 3 -0.30 4.06 4.04
N PHE A 4 0.77 4.78 3.74
CA PHE A 4 0.68 6.15 3.22
C PHE A 4 0.37 6.13 1.72
N SER A 5 -0.44 7.09 1.30
CA SER A 5 -0.89 7.27 -0.09
C SER A 5 0.21 7.72 -1.04
N CYS A 6 1.24 8.42 -0.53
CA CYS A 6 2.49 8.67 -1.24
C CYS A 6 3.62 7.94 -0.50
N SER A 7 3.97 6.75 -0.98
CA SER A 7 5.13 6.03 -0.48
C SER A 7 5.94 5.51 -1.66
N THR A 8 7.24 5.80 -1.65
CA THR A 8 8.21 5.28 -2.61
C THR A 8 8.61 3.83 -2.30
N LYS A 9 8.25 3.33 -1.11
CA LYS A 9 8.56 1.97 -0.67
C LYS A 9 7.42 1.03 -1.03
N GLU A 10 7.76 -0.11 -1.60
CA GLU A 10 6.83 -1.22 -1.78
C GLU A 10 6.43 -1.79 -0.41
N VAL A 11 5.14 -1.98 -0.18
CA VAL A 11 4.63 -2.54 1.08
C VAL A 11 4.04 -3.92 0.84
N GLY A 12 4.61 -4.93 1.51
CA GLY A 12 4.11 -6.29 1.53
C GLY A 12 3.19 -6.59 2.73
N CYS A 13 2.32 -7.57 2.55
CA CYS A 13 1.59 -8.19 3.64
C CYS A 13 2.56 -8.98 4.52
N ARG A 14 2.53 -8.74 5.83
CA ARG A 14 3.43 -9.43 6.77
C ARG A 14 3.07 -10.91 6.94
N ALA A 15 1.80 -11.28 6.74
CA ALA A 15 1.33 -12.64 6.97
C ALA A 15 1.54 -13.56 5.75
N CYS A 16 1.24 -13.08 4.54
CA CYS A 16 1.30 -13.88 3.32
C CYS A 16 2.38 -13.44 2.32
N GLY A 17 3.14 -12.37 2.61
CA GLY A 17 4.20 -11.86 1.74
C GLY A 17 3.72 -11.16 0.46
N ARG A 18 2.43 -11.19 0.13
CA ARG A 18 1.89 -10.56 -1.08
C ARG A 18 2.11 -9.05 -1.09
N LYS A 19 2.42 -8.49 -2.25
CA LYS A 19 2.50 -7.03 -2.45
C LYS A 19 1.11 -6.41 -2.21
N LEU A 20 1.05 -5.42 -1.34
CA LEU A 20 -0.15 -4.65 -1.03
C LEU A 20 -0.13 -3.27 -1.70
N VAL A 21 1.07 -2.69 -1.83
CA VAL A 21 1.26 -1.35 -2.39
C VAL A 21 2.44 -1.38 -3.36
N GLU A 22 2.20 -0.84 -4.55
CA GLU A 22 3.19 -0.60 -5.59
C GLU A 22 3.51 0.90 -5.64
N SER A 23 4.79 1.25 -5.54
CA SER A 23 5.22 2.64 -5.66
C SER A 23 5.25 3.05 -7.14
N LEU A 24 4.56 4.14 -7.45
CA LEU A 24 4.63 4.81 -8.74
C LEU A 24 5.25 6.20 -8.52
N GLY A 25 5.59 6.91 -9.60
CA GLY A 25 6.17 8.27 -9.57
C GLY A 25 5.24 9.37 -9.04
N GLY A 26 4.34 9.04 -8.12
CA GLY A 26 3.31 9.89 -7.53
C GLY A 26 2.61 9.16 -6.39
N LYS A 27 1.29 8.98 -6.48
CA LYS A 27 0.53 8.20 -5.49
C LYS A 27 0.79 6.71 -5.67
N ALA A 28 0.97 6.02 -4.55
CA ALA A 28 1.17 4.59 -4.53
C ALA A 28 -0.12 3.86 -4.91
N ARG A 29 -0.01 2.82 -5.73
CA ARG A 29 -1.15 2.00 -6.15
C ARG A 29 -1.40 0.91 -5.12
N ILE A 30 -2.60 0.90 -4.54
CA ILE A 30 -3.02 -0.12 -3.58
C ILE A 30 -3.62 -1.29 -4.37
N LEU A 31 -2.99 -2.47 -4.29
CA LEU A 31 -3.42 -3.68 -4.98
C LEU A 31 -4.47 -4.48 -4.20
N GLY A 32 -4.61 -4.20 -2.90
CA GLY A 32 -5.60 -4.81 -2.02
C GLY A 32 -6.86 -3.97 -1.84
N THR A 33 -7.82 -4.51 -1.09
CA THR A 33 -9.04 -3.81 -0.70
C THR A 33 -8.75 -2.76 0.38
N VAL A 34 -9.15 -1.51 0.15
CA VAL A 34 -9.08 -0.45 1.17
C VAL A 34 -10.30 -0.57 2.08
N VAL A 35 -10.08 -0.96 3.34
CA VAL A 35 -11.16 -1.12 4.33
C VAL A 35 -11.59 0.23 4.91
N LYS A 36 -10.64 1.14 5.13
CA LYS A 36 -10.88 2.45 5.72
C LYS A 36 -9.78 3.43 5.29
N LYS A 37 -10.15 4.67 4.98
CA LYS A 37 -9.22 5.79 4.85
C LYS A 37 -9.07 6.48 6.20
N LEU A 38 -7.84 6.85 6.51
CA LEU A 38 -7.48 7.66 7.67
C LEU A 38 -6.98 8.98 7.08
N ASP A 39 -7.67 10.06 7.40
CA ASP A 39 -7.29 11.43 7.05
C ASP A 39 -6.31 12.00 8.09
#